data_AF-A0A929UTN2-F1
#
_entry.id   AF-A0A929UTN2-F1
#
_cell.length_a   1.000
_cell.length_b   1.000
_cell.length_c   1.000
_cell.angle_alpha   90.00
_cell.angle_beta   90.00
_cell.angle_gamma   90.00
#
_symmetry.space_group_name_H-M   'P 1'
#
loop_
_entity.id
_entity.type
_entity.pdbx_description
1 polymer ?
#
loop_
_entity_poly.entity_id
_entity_poly.type
_entity_poly.pdbx_seq_one_letter_code
_entity_poly.pdbx_strand_id
1 'polypeptide(L)'
;MNNQIFNNEVPFCKITTLEAKTELEKRFLASSISYFADWQELPFLQRLFHRNKGKISCVIRINSADFSRAKEALIGMDGKDIKLQNPQGEREEDTVRVLAQRKAAEHHERKKLQPVIREVYERTEAAAEEDRDRGQYASFEEDQDERSYTAFKEDRN
;
A
#
# COMPACT_ATOMS: atom_id res chain seq x y z
N MET A 1 -28.08 -20.84 -31.96
CA MET A 1 -27.77 -19.81 -30.95
C MET A 1 -26.26 -19.80 -30.79
N ASN A 2 -25.58 -18.76 -31.29
CA ASN A 2 -24.13 -18.68 -31.25
C ASN A 2 -23.72 -18.16 -29.87
N ASN A 3 -23.18 -19.02 -29.02
CA ASN A 3 -22.51 -18.63 -27.78
C ASN A 3 -21.22 -17.89 -28.15
N GLN A 4 -21.30 -16.57 -28.37
CA GLN A 4 -20.11 -15.73 -28.45
C GLN A 4 -19.50 -15.66 -27.05
N ILE A 5 -18.42 -16.42 -26.85
CA ILE A 5 -17.58 -16.31 -25.66
C ILE A 5 -16.79 -15.00 -25.81
N PHE A 6 -17.27 -13.93 -25.18
CA PHE A 6 -16.52 -12.69 -25.08
C PHE A 6 -15.38 -12.87 -24.08
N ASN A 7 -14.15 -13.01 -24.59
CA ASN A 7 -12.96 -12.99 -23.74
C ASN A 7 -12.65 -11.55 -23.37
N ASN A 8 -13.10 -11.15 -22.17
CA ASN A 8 -12.89 -9.80 -21.63
C ASN A 8 -11.58 -9.64 -20.87
N GLU A 9 -10.71 -10.66 -20.88
CA GLU A 9 -9.42 -10.59 -20.22
C GLU A 9 -8.43 -9.80 -21.07
N VAL A 10 -7.77 -8.84 -20.45
CA VAL A 10 -6.76 -7.98 -21.08
C VAL A 10 -5.41 -8.14 -20.39
N PRO A 11 -4.29 -8.07 -21.12
CA PRO A 11 -2.97 -8.03 -20.52
C PRO A 11 -2.83 -6.75 -19.69
N PHE A 12 -2.46 -6.92 -18.42
CA PHE A 12 -2.40 -5.83 -17.45
C PHE A 12 -0.99 -5.41 -17.12
N CYS A 13 -0.12 -6.36 -16.76
CA CYS A 13 1.27 -6.05 -16.46
C CYS A 13 2.16 -7.27 -16.72
N LYS A 14 3.46 -7.01 -16.86
CA LYS A 14 4.52 -8.00 -16.93
C LYS A 14 5.40 -7.88 -15.70
N ILE A 15 5.66 -9.01 -15.05
CA ILE A 15 6.43 -9.12 -13.81
C ILE A 15 7.74 -9.85 -14.09
N THR A 16 8.84 -9.31 -13.53
CA THR A 16 10.19 -9.83 -13.74
C THR A 16 10.81 -10.55 -12.54
N THR A 17 10.21 -10.47 -11.35
CA THR A 17 10.69 -11.12 -10.13
C THR A 17 9.57 -11.87 -9.40
N LEU A 18 9.92 -12.95 -8.70
CA LEU A 18 8.93 -13.73 -7.95
C LEU A 18 8.37 -12.96 -6.73
N GLU A 19 9.19 -12.09 -6.14
CA GLU A 19 8.80 -11.23 -5.03
C GLU A 19 7.71 -10.24 -5.45
N ALA A 20 7.91 -9.52 -6.55
CA ALA A 20 6.92 -8.61 -7.11
C ALA A 20 5.61 -9.32 -7.47
N LYS A 21 5.69 -10.57 -7.97
CA LYS A 21 4.51 -11.40 -8.23
C LYS A 21 3.74 -11.68 -6.94
N THR A 22 4.44 -12.14 -5.90
CA THR A 22 3.82 -12.49 -4.62
C THR A 22 3.12 -11.29 -3.99
N GLU A 23 3.76 -10.12 -4.04
CA GLU A 23 3.18 -8.89 -3.52
C GLU A 23 1.95 -8.43 -4.33
N LEU A 24 1.99 -8.54 -5.66
CA LEU A 24 0.84 -8.24 -6.51
C LEU A 24 -0.36 -9.15 -6.17
N GLU A 25 -0.11 -10.45 -6.01
CA GLU A 25 -1.17 -11.43 -5.72
C GLU A 25 -1.87 -11.14 -4.39
N LYS A 26 -1.11 -10.74 -3.35
CA LYS A 26 -1.70 -10.30 -2.07
C LYS A 26 -2.63 -9.10 -2.24
N ARG A 27 -2.21 -8.11 -3.04
CA ARG A 27 -3.00 -6.89 -3.28
C ARG A 27 -4.24 -7.16 -4.12
N PHE A 28 -4.11 -8.02 -5.12
CA PHE A 28 -5.24 -8.44 -5.95
C PHE A 28 -6.25 -9.24 -5.14
N LEU A 29 -5.78 -10.14 -4.26
CA LEU A 29 -6.63 -10.86 -3.33
C LEU A 29 -7.37 -9.91 -2.38
N ALA A 30 -6.67 -8.94 -1.78
CA ALA A 30 -7.28 -7.94 -0.90
C ALA A 30 -8.35 -7.09 -1.62
N SER A 31 -8.15 -6.85 -2.92
CA SER A 31 -9.08 -6.07 -3.75
C SER A 31 -10.14 -6.93 -4.46
N SER A 32 -10.14 -8.25 -4.23
CA SER A 32 -11.00 -9.24 -4.90
C SER A 32 -10.93 -9.16 -6.44
N ILE A 33 -9.74 -8.93 -6.98
CA ILE A 33 -9.47 -8.88 -8.42
C ILE A 33 -9.10 -10.28 -8.90
N SER A 34 -9.88 -10.82 -9.83
CA SER A 34 -9.55 -12.07 -10.50
C SER A 34 -8.47 -11.83 -11.56
N TYR A 35 -7.50 -12.75 -11.64
CA TYR A 35 -6.40 -12.65 -12.59
C TYR A 35 -5.99 -14.02 -13.13
N PHE A 36 -5.37 -13.99 -14.31
CA PHE A 36 -4.70 -15.13 -14.92
C PHE A 36 -3.20 -14.84 -15.05
N ALA A 37 -2.37 -15.77 -14.57
CA ALA A 37 -0.92 -15.68 -14.65
C ALA A 37 -0.40 -16.48 -15.85
N ASP A 38 0.04 -15.76 -16.88
CA ASP A 38 0.64 -16.31 -18.07
C ASP A 38 2.17 -16.38 -17.92
N TRP A 39 2.70 -17.58 -17.71
CA TRP A 39 4.13 -17.81 -17.54
C TRP A 39 4.84 -17.89 -18.89
N GLN A 40 5.79 -16.99 -19.09
CA GLN A 40 6.52 -16.83 -20.34
C GLN A 40 7.95 -17.36 -20.19
N GLU A 41 8.50 -17.89 -21.28
CA GLU A 41 9.90 -18.31 -21.28
C GLU A 41 10.83 -17.11 -21.06
N LEU A 42 11.85 -17.32 -20.22
CA LEU A 42 12.94 -16.36 -20.08
C LEU A 42 13.71 -16.30 -21.40
N PRO A 43 14.09 -15.11 -21.90
CA PRO A 43 14.86 -14.99 -23.13
C PRO A 43 16.16 -15.80 -23.03
N PHE A 44 16.53 -16.48 -24.12
CA PHE A 44 17.64 -17.44 -24.18
C PHE A 44 18.95 -16.93 -23.56
N LEU A 45 19.27 -15.65 -23.76
CA LEU A 45 20.46 -15.02 -23.17
C LEU A 45 20.40 -14.96 -21.64
N GLN A 46 19.23 -14.74 -21.07
CA GLN A 46 19.01 -14.70 -19.62
C GLN A 46 19.03 -16.10 -18.97
N ARG A 47 18.69 -17.14 -19.74
CA ARG A 47 18.89 -18.55 -19.37
C ARG A 47 20.37 -18.94 -19.32
N LEU A 48 21.19 -18.41 -20.24
CA LEU A 48 22.62 -18.77 -20.33
C LEU A 48 23.46 -18.17 -19.19
N PHE A 49 23.11 -16.96 -18.73
CA PHE A 49 23.69 -16.38 -17.52
C PHE A 49 23.00 -16.95 -16.27
N HIS A 50 23.50 -18.08 -15.76
CA HIS A 50 23.05 -18.82 -14.56
C HIS A 50 23.04 -18.03 -13.23
N ARG A 51 23.22 -16.70 -13.27
CA ARG A 51 23.17 -15.79 -12.12
C ARG A 51 21.76 -15.30 -11.75
N ASN A 52 20.72 -15.69 -12.50
CA ASN A 52 19.37 -15.13 -12.37
C ASN A 52 18.47 -15.93 -11.40
N LYS A 53 18.96 -16.31 -10.21
CA LYS A 53 18.11 -16.89 -9.17
C LYS A 53 17.01 -15.85 -8.80
N GLY A 54 15.75 -16.17 -9.07
CA GLY A 54 14.60 -15.33 -8.71
C GLY A 54 14.00 -14.44 -9.82
N LYS A 55 14.59 -14.40 -11.02
CA LYS A 55 13.99 -13.70 -12.16
C LYS A 55 12.98 -14.60 -12.87
N ILE A 56 11.83 -14.02 -13.19
CA ILE A 56 10.74 -14.68 -13.92
C ILE A 56 10.32 -13.81 -15.11
N SER A 57 9.46 -14.34 -15.98
CA SER A 57 8.73 -13.54 -16.96
C SER A 57 7.29 -14.01 -16.89
N CYS A 58 6.43 -13.21 -16.27
CA CYS A 58 5.01 -13.54 -16.09
C CYS A 58 4.16 -12.36 -16.56
N VAL A 59 3.16 -12.61 -17.39
CA VAL A 59 2.17 -11.60 -17.80
C VAL A 59 0.90 -11.86 -17.02
N ILE A 60 0.44 -10.86 -16.29
CA ILE A 60 -0.83 -10.92 -15.57
C ILE A 60 -1.91 -10.38 -16.49
N ARG A 61 -2.96 -11.16 -16.67
CA ARG A 61 -4.18 -10.77 -17.36
C ARG A 61 -5.30 -10.60 -16.33
N ILE A 62 -6.16 -9.62 -16.52
CA ILE A 62 -7.31 -9.36 -15.65
C ILE A 62 -8.54 -9.08 -16.50
N ASN A 63 -9.73 -9.14 -15.90
CA ASN A 63 -10.94 -8.66 -16.55
C ASN A 63 -10.82 -7.15 -16.83
N SER A 64 -11.16 -6.71 -18.05
CA SER A 64 -11.14 -5.28 -18.42
C SER A 64 -11.91 -4.36 -17.47
N ALA A 65 -13.00 -4.83 -16.85
CA ALA A 65 -13.77 -4.07 -15.86
C ALA A 65 -12.97 -3.75 -14.59
N ASP A 66 -11.97 -4.57 -14.26
CA ASP A 66 -11.15 -4.44 -13.05
C ASP A 66 -9.91 -3.59 -13.25
N PHE A 67 -9.68 -3.08 -14.46
CA PHE A 67 -8.46 -2.39 -14.83
C PHE A 67 -8.16 -1.17 -13.95
N SER A 68 -9.18 -0.35 -13.65
CA SER A 68 -9.02 0.81 -12.76
C SER A 68 -8.67 0.39 -11.32
N ARG A 69 -9.35 -0.64 -10.78
CA ARG A 69 -9.08 -1.15 -9.44
C ARG A 69 -7.69 -1.77 -9.34
N ALA A 70 -7.26 -2.47 -10.39
CA ALA A 70 -5.93 -3.05 -10.48
C ALA A 70 -4.83 -1.98 -10.53
N LYS A 71 -5.05 -0.87 -11.26
CA LYS A 71 -4.13 0.29 -11.24
C LYS A 71 -3.99 0.85 -9.82
N GLU A 72 -5.09 0.96 -9.08
CA GLU A 72 -5.07 1.46 -7.70
C GLU A 72 -4.36 0.49 -6.75
N ALA A 73 -4.53 -0.82 -6.91
CA ALA A 73 -3.83 -1.84 -6.13
C ALA A 73 -2.30 -1.79 -6.28
N LEU A 74 -1.80 -1.34 -7.43
CA LEU A 74 -0.37 -1.17 -7.71
C LEU A 74 0.26 0.08 -7.09
N ILE A 75 -0.54 1.02 -6.58
CA ILE A 75 0.00 2.23 -5.96
C ILE A 75 0.89 1.82 -4.78
N GLY A 76 2.14 2.29 -4.80
CA GLY A 76 3.14 2.00 -3.76
C GLY A 76 3.93 0.70 -3.95
N MET A 77 3.77 -0.02 -5.07
CA MET A 77 4.71 -1.08 -5.44
C MET A 77 5.95 -0.51 -6.13
N ASP A 78 7.11 -1.18 -6.00
CA ASP A 78 8.32 -0.80 -6.74
C ASP A 78 8.13 -1.10 -8.24
N GLY A 79 8.14 -0.04 -9.05
CA GLY A 79 7.93 -0.11 -10.50
C GLY A 79 9.10 -0.73 -11.28
N LYS A 80 10.22 -1.05 -10.64
CA LYS A 80 11.37 -1.67 -11.32
C LYS A 80 11.07 -3.07 -11.85
N ASP A 81 10.21 -3.82 -11.15
CA ASP A 81 9.93 -5.23 -11.45
C ASP A 81 8.57 -5.46 -12.12
N ILE A 82 7.80 -4.38 -12.34
CA ILE A 82 6.45 -4.42 -12.89
C ILE A 82 6.35 -3.43 -14.04
N LYS A 83 6.15 -3.97 -15.25
CA LYS A 83 5.88 -3.18 -16.44
C LYS A 83 4.41 -3.26 -16.77
N LEU A 84 3.68 -2.15 -16.68
CA LEU A 84 2.29 -2.11 -17.13
C LEU A 84 2.22 -2.44 -18.63
N GLN A 85 1.33 -3.36 -18.96
CA GLN A 85 0.90 -3.62 -20.32
C GLN A 85 -0.28 -2.69 -20.55
N ASN A 86 -0.31 -2.00 -21.69
CA ASN A 86 -1.32 -1.02 -21.95
C ASN A 86 -2.34 -1.58 -22.96
N PRO A 87 -3.46 -2.16 -22.50
CA PRO A 87 -4.41 -2.82 -23.40
C PRO A 87 -5.30 -1.85 -24.18
N GLN A 88 -5.41 -0.59 -23.77
CA GLN A 88 -6.37 0.37 -24.34
C GLN A 88 -5.74 1.48 -25.21
N GLY A 89 -4.42 1.51 -25.36
CA GLY A 89 -3.75 2.58 -26.12
C GLY A 89 -3.87 3.97 -25.48
N GLU A 90 -4.24 4.06 -24.19
CA GLU A 90 -4.14 5.31 -23.41
C GLU A 90 -2.67 5.75 -23.43
N ARG A 91 -2.31 6.93 -23.93
CA ARG A 91 -0.90 7.31 -24.01
C ARG A 91 -0.30 7.34 -22.60
N GLU A 92 0.92 6.85 -22.42
CA GLU A 92 1.65 6.82 -21.15
C GLU A 92 1.72 8.23 -20.48
N GLU A 93 1.63 9.28 -21.30
CA GLU A 93 1.50 10.68 -20.88
C GLU A 93 0.23 10.96 -20.06
N ASP A 94 -0.90 10.31 -20.39
CA ASP A 94 -2.19 10.57 -19.76
C ASP A 94 -2.24 9.94 -18.35
N THR A 95 -1.67 8.76 -18.15
CA THR A 95 -1.55 8.14 -16.81
C THR A 95 -0.60 8.92 -15.91
N VAL A 96 0.55 9.36 -16.42
CA VAL A 96 1.49 10.21 -15.68
C VAL A 96 0.83 11.54 -15.30
N ARG A 97 0.08 12.16 -16.22
CA ARG A 97 -0.64 13.41 -15.95
C ARG A 97 -1.72 13.23 -14.88
N VAL A 98 -2.52 12.16 -14.96
CA VAL A 98 -3.56 11.86 -13.97
C VAL A 98 -2.95 11.58 -12.58
N LEU A 99 -1.86 10.82 -12.50
CA LEU A 99 -1.16 10.57 -11.24
C LEU A 99 -0.50 11.83 -10.67
N ALA A 100 0.08 12.68 -11.52
CA ALA A 100 0.62 13.97 -11.12
C ALA A 100 -0.48 14.92 -10.61
N GLN A 101 -1.64 14.93 -11.27
CA GLN A 101 -2.81 15.71 -10.84
C GLN A 101 -3.36 15.21 -9.50
N ARG A 102 -3.46 13.89 -9.29
CA ARG A 102 -3.86 13.31 -7.98
C ARG A 102 -2.86 13.69 -6.88
N LYS A 103 -1.55 13.53 -7.11
CA LYS A 103 -0.51 13.95 -6.15
C LYS A 103 -0.55 15.45 -5.85
N ALA A 104 -0.79 16.29 -6.86
CA ALA A 104 -0.93 17.73 -6.68
C ALA A 104 -2.19 18.09 -5.88
N ALA A 105 -3.31 17.39 -6.12
CA ALA A 105 -4.55 17.55 -5.36
C ALA A 105 -4.38 17.13 -3.89
N GLU A 106 -3.75 15.98 -3.63
CA GLU A 106 -3.43 15.53 -2.27
C GLU A 106 -2.51 16.52 -1.55
N HIS A 107 -1.47 17.01 -2.23
CA HIS A 107 -0.57 18.01 -1.66
C HIS A 107 -1.27 19.35 -1.39
N HIS A 108 -2.19 19.77 -2.27
CA HIS A 108 -3.00 20.96 -2.09
C HIS A 108 -3.96 20.83 -0.89
N GLU A 109 -4.63 19.68 -0.76
CA GLU A 109 -5.48 19.37 0.41
C GLU A 109 -4.66 19.35 1.70
N ARG A 110 -3.48 18.72 1.70
CA ARG A 110 -2.57 18.76 2.87
C ARG A 110 -2.16 20.19 3.22
N LYS A 111 -1.89 21.06 2.24
CA LYS A 111 -1.59 22.47 2.49
C LYS A 111 -2.77 23.25 3.08
N LYS A 112 -4.01 22.95 2.68
CA LYS A 112 -5.20 23.55 3.31
C LYS A 112 -5.41 23.12 4.76
N LEU A 113 -5.08 21.85 5.05
CA LEU A 113 -5.23 21.29 6.40
C LEU A 113 -4.13 21.76 7.37
N GLN A 114 -2.94 22.13 6.88
CA GLN A 114 -1.83 22.61 7.72
C GLN A 114 -2.19 23.76 8.68
N PRO A 115 -2.83 24.86 8.26
CA PRO A 115 -3.21 25.93 9.18
C PRO A 115 -4.24 25.48 10.23
N VAL A 116 -5.18 24.61 9.84
CA VAL A 116 -6.19 24.06 10.76
C VAL A 116 -5.53 23.18 11.83
N ILE A 117 -4.61 22.31 11.42
CA ILE A 117 -3.85 21.45 12.35
C ILE A 117 -3.02 22.30 13.31
N ARG A 118 -2.37 23.35 12.80
CA ARG A 118 -1.57 24.29 13.61
C ARG A 118 -2.43 25.03 14.63
N GLU A 119 -3.59 25.54 14.22
CA GLU A 119 -4.52 26.25 15.11
C GLU A 119 -5.06 25.32 16.22
N VAL A 120 -5.39 24.07 15.89
CA VAL A 120 -5.82 23.09 16.89
C VAL A 120 -4.71 22.84 17.90
N TYR A 121 -3.46 22.67 17.44
CA TYR A 121 -2.31 22.45 18.32
C TYR A 121 -2.07 23.63 19.26
N GLU A 122 -2.04 24.86 18.71
CA GLU A 122 -1.84 26.09 19.50
C GLU A 122 -2.97 26.29 20.53
N ARG A 123 -4.23 25.97 20.18
CA ARG A 123 -5.35 26.01 21.14
C ARG A 123 -5.20 24.97 22.25
N THR A 124 -4.76 23.75 21.91
CA THR A 124 -4.55 22.70 22.92
C THR A 124 -3.37 23.01 23.84
N GLU A 125 -2.30 23.62 23.33
CA GLU A 125 -1.18 24.08 24.15
C GLU A 125 -1.59 25.24 25.06
N ALA A 126 -2.30 26.23 24.54
CA ALA A 126 -2.81 27.35 25.33
C ALA A 126 -3.77 26.90 26.43
N ALA A 127 -4.68 25.95 26.15
CA ALA A 127 -5.56 25.38 27.16
C ALA A 127 -4.78 24.59 28.23
N ALA A 128 -3.76 23.82 27.82
CA ALA A 128 -2.91 23.09 28.74
C ALA A 128 -2.02 24.01 29.59
N GLU A 129 -1.61 25.16 29.07
CA GLU A 129 -0.84 26.18 29.80
C GLU A 129 -1.74 26.99 30.75
N GLU A 130 -2.97 27.33 30.34
CA GLU A 130 -3.97 27.97 31.19
C GLU A 130 -4.38 27.06 32.37
N ASP A 131 -4.47 25.75 32.16
CA ASP A 131 -4.73 24.78 33.24
C ASP A 131 -3.54 24.63 34.20
N ARG A 132 -2.28 24.79 33.72
CA ARG A 132 -1.10 24.88 34.60
C ARG A 132 -1.11 26.14 35.44
N ASP A 133 -1.44 27.29 34.84
CA ASP A 133 -1.48 28.59 35.52
C ASP A 133 -2.65 28.71 36.51
N ARG A 134 -3.79 28.04 36.23
CA ARG A 134 -4.91 27.91 37.17
C ARG A 134 -4.64 26.96 38.33
N GLY A 135 -3.48 26.29 38.37
CA GLY A 135 -3.13 25.36 39.44
C GLY A 135 -4.10 24.19 39.55
N GLN A 136 -4.79 23.85 38.46
CA GLN A 136 -5.90 22.90 38.46
C GLN A 136 -5.42 21.51 38.06
N TYR A 137 -4.32 21.06 38.66
CA TYR A 137 -4.08 19.64 38.78
C TYR A 137 -4.97 19.16 39.93
N ALA A 138 -5.91 18.26 39.65
CA ALA A 138 -6.36 17.37 40.69
C ALA A 138 -5.10 16.74 41.27
N SER A 139 -4.83 16.97 42.56
CA SER A 139 -3.81 16.24 43.29
C SER A 139 -4.04 14.78 42.98
N PHE A 140 -3.08 14.16 42.30
CA PHE A 140 -3.02 12.71 42.23
C PHE A 140 -2.84 12.29 43.69
N GLU A 141 -3.92 11.86 44.34
CA GLU A 141 -3.81 11.09 45.56
C GLU A 141 -3.01 9.85 45.16
N GLU A 142 -1.73 9.83 45.55
CA GLU A 142 -0.96 8.60 45.58
C GLU A 142 -1.72 7.67 46.52
N ASP A 143 -2.54 6.78 45.95
CA ASP A 143 -2.99 5.59 46.64
C ASP A 143 -1.73 4.84 47.08
N GLN A 144 -1.33 5.05 48.33
CA GLN A 144 -0.31 4.28 49.02
C GLN A 144 -0.84 2.86 49.25
N ASP A 145 -0.97 2.08 48.18
CA ASP A 145 -1.01 0.62 48.25
C ASP A 145 0.39 0.06 47.94
N GLU A 146 1.41 0.57 48.65
CA GLU A 146 2.64 -0.19 48.93
C GLU A 146 2.35 -1.26 50.00
N ARG A 147 1.48 -2.22 49.70
CA ARG A 147 1.40 -3.45 50.51
C ARG A 147 0.81 -4.64 49.78
N SER A 148 1.60 -5.26 48.90
CA SER A 148 1.92 -6.70 48.97
C SER A 148 2.40 -7.24 47.62
N TYR A 149 3.70 -7.18 47.36
CA TYR A 149 4.36 -8.12 46.45
C TYR A 149 5.63 -8.68 47.10
N THR A 150 5.45 -9.31 48.26
CA THR A 150 6.38 -10.33 48.74
C THR A 150 5.60 -11.61 48.95
N ALA A 151 5.65 -12.52 47.97
CA ALA A 151 5.70 -13.97 48.17
C ALA A 151 5.29 -14.71 46.88
N PHE A 152 6.22 -14.87 45.95
CA PHE A 152 6.31 -16.13 45.22
C PHE A 152 7.75 -16.59 45.28
N LYS A 153 7.98 -17.51 46.23
CA LYS A 153 9.23 -18.24 46.40
C LYS A 153 9.48 -19.06 45.13
N GLU A 154 10.73 -19.03 44.70
CA GLU A 154 11.33 -20.07 43.87
C GLU A 154 11.18 -21.42 44.57
N ASP A 155 10.33 -22.30 44.04
CA ASP A 155 10.47 -23.73 44.28
C ASP A 155 11.26 -24.33 43.10
N ARG A 156 12.58 -24.37 43.28
CA ARG A 156 13.45 -25.35 42.65
C ARG A 156 13.27 -26.67 43.39
N ASN A 157 12.80 -27.69 42.68
CA ASN A 157 13.32 -29.05 42.83
C ASN A 157 13.24 -29.78 41.49
#